data_AF-A0AA88UE06-F1
#
_entry.id   AF-A0AA88UE06-F1
#
_cell.length_a   1.000
_cell.length_b   1.000
_cell.length_c   1.000
_cell.angle_alpha   90.00
_cell.angle_beta   90.00
_cell.angle_gamma   90.00
#
_symmetry.space_group_name_H-M   'P 1'
#
loop_
_entity.id
_entity.type
_entity.pdbx_description
1 polymer ?
#
loop_
_entity_poly.entity_id
_entity_poly.type
_entity_poly.pdbx_seq_one_letter_code
_entity_poly.pdbx_strand_id
1 'polypeptide(L)'
;MEAGQQLKHFVLVHGACHGAWSWYKLKPLLESNGHRVTALDLSASGINPRQLDDVRTAYDYSLPLIEVLASLPPEEKVILVGHSLGGLNLALAMDKYPEKVMVAVFVTAFMPDSLHGPSYVLNQFLERTSAESWLDTQFSPFGDPKHPITSMLFGPKFLSSQLYQLCSIEDFTLATTLIRPGSLFLEDLAKASNFSNDGYGSLKRVFIVCCEDKAIPEEFQQWMIKNSPTVTEVKEIKDADHMPMLSKPQELCHYLLEIATKKPKLASAPKHNLKMEAGQQLKHFVLVHGVCHGAWCWYKLKPLLESAGHRVTALDLSASGINPRQLDDVRTLYDYSLPLIEVLASLPPEEKVILVGHSLGGLNLALAMDKYPEKVLVAVFVTAFMPDTLHGPSYVLNQFLERISAESWLDTQFSPFGDPKHPITSILFGPKFLSSKLYQLCSIEDFTLATTLIRPGSLLLEDLSKASNFSNEGYGSLKRVFIVCYEDKTIPEEFQQWMIKNSPAVTEVKEIKGADHMPMLSKPQELCHYLLEIATKYA
;
A
#
# COMPACT_ATOMS: atom_id res chain seq x y z
N MET A 1 -7.63 28.71 -18.70
CA MET A 1 -6.26 28.39 -18.25
C MET A 1 -6.28 28.40 -16.74
N GLU A 2 -6.55 27.24 -16.13
CA GLU A 2 -6.52 27.09 -14.68
C GLU A 2 -5.08 27.20 -14.19
N ALA A 3 -4.89 27.89 -13.07
CA ALA A 3 -3.58 28.05 -12.45
C ALA A 3 -3.08 26.66 -12.01
N GLY A 4 -2.06 26.13 -12.69
CA GLY A 4 -1.50 24.81 -12.43
C GLY A 4 -1.15 24.63 -10.94
N GLN A 5 -1.70 23.57 -10.34
CA GLN A 5 -1.37 23.14 -8.99
C GLN A 5 0.14 22.88 -8.93
N GLN A 6 0.86 23.63 -8.08
CA GLN A 6 2.31 23.52 -8.00
C GLN A 6 2.66 22.20 -7.31
N LEU A 7 3.12 21.22 -8.09
CA LEU A 7 3.60 19.93 -7.58
C LEU A 7 4.69 20.16 -6.52
N LYS A 8 4.57 19.43 -5.41
CA LYS A 8 5.50 19.50 -4.27
C LYS A 8 6.18 18.16 -4.07
N HIS A 9 7.32 18.18 -3.41
CA HIS A 9 8.05 16.99 -3.00
C HIS A 9 7.90 16.80 -1.48
N PHE A 10 7.23 15.73 -1.07
CA PHE A 10 7.13 15.30 0.32
C PHE A 10 8.24 14.32 0.65
N VAL A 11 8.90 14.51 1.79
CA VAL A 11 9.85 13.54 2.35
C VAL A 11 9.29 13.05 3.68
N LEU A 12 8.98 11.76 3.77
CA LEU A 12 8.31 11.13 4.90
C LEU A 12 9.32 10.36 5.76
N VAL A 13 9.34 10.66 7.06
CA VAL A 13 10.32 10.14 8.02
C VAL A 13 9.59 9.42 9.14
N HIS A 14 9.82 8.12 9.26
CA HIS A 14 9.15 7.23 10.21
C HIS A 14 9.61 7.42 11.67
N GLY A 15 8.82 6.88 12.60
CA GLY A 15 9.10 6.83 14.04
C GLY A 15 10.09 5.73 14.46
N ALA A 16 10.33 5.62 15.77
CA ALA A 16 11.20 4.58 16.34
C ALA A 16 10.71 3.18 15.96
N CYS A 17 11.63 2.25 15.72
CA CYS A 17 11.39 0.85 15.37
C CYS A 17 10.63 0.57 14.06
N HIS A 18 10.11 1.60 13.39
CA HIS A 18 9.39 1.49 12.12
C HIS A 18 10.35 1.65 10.93
N GLY A 19 9.80 1.60 9.71
CA GLY A 19 10.50 1.92 8.46
C GLY A 19 9.60 2.68 7.50
N ALA A 20 10.08 2.98 6.31
CA ALA A 20 9.33 3.61 5.22
C ALA A 20 8.01 2.92 4.91
N TRP A 21 7.94 1.60 5.16
CA TRP A 21 6.73 0.78 5.03
C TRP A 21 5.54 1.33 5.83
N SER A 22 5.76 2.07 6.94
CA SER A 22 4.65 2.62 7.73
C SER A 22 3.83 3.66 6.96
N TRP A 23 4.37 4.20 5.87
CA TRP A 23 3.71 5.19 5.02
C TRP A 23 2.96 4.58 3.83
N TYR A 24 2.82 3.25 3.76
CA TYR A 24 2.33 2.57 2.56
C TYR A 24 0.91 2.98 2.14
N LYS A 25 0.04 3.39 3.08
CA LYS A 25 -1.29 3.94 2.79
C LYS A 25 -1.26 5.41 2.40
N LEU A 26 -0.37 6.23 3.00
CA LEU A 26 -0.33 7.68 2.78
C LEU A 26 0.41 8.06 1.49
N LYS A 27 1.53 7.40 1.20
CA LYS A 27 2.35 7.66 0.00
C LYS A 27 1.53 7.64 -1.29
N PRO A 28 0.74 6.59 -1.62
CA PRO A 28 -0.04 6.56 -2.85
C PRO A 28 -1.12 7.65 -2.90
N LEU A 29 -1.68 8.08 -1.75
CA LEU A 29 -2.67 9.17 -1.70
C LEU A 29 -2.06 10.53 -2.07
N LEU A 30 -0.82 10.79 -1.62
CA LEU A 30 -0.11 12.01 -1.96
C LEU A 30 0.36 11.98 -3.43
N GLU A 31 0.85 10.83 -3.91
CA GLU A 31 1.26 10.62 -5.32
C GLU A 31 0.07 10.74 -6.29
N SER A 32 -1.11 10.23 -5.92
CA SER A 32 -2.32 10.35 -6.74
C SER A 32 -2.80 11.80 -6.90
N ASN A 33 -2.39 12.69 -5.99
CA ASN A 33 -2.61 14.14 -6.10
C ASN A 33 -1.48 14.86 -6.88
N GLY A 34 -0.64 14.11 -7.60
CA GLY A 34 0.42 14.61 -8.47
C GLY A 34 1.72 14.98 -7.75
N HIS A 35 1.80 14.82 -6.44
CA HIS A 35 2.99 15.18 -5.67
C HIS A 35 4.08 14.09 -5.78
N ARG A 36 5.35 14.51 -5.73
CA ARG A 36 6.48 13.59 -5.57
C ARG A 36 6.59 13.20 -4.10
N VAL A 37 6.78 11.91 -3.80
CA VAL A 37 6.86 11.44 -2.41
C VAL A 37 8.04 10.50 -2.22
N THR A 38 8.92 10.86 -1.29
CA THR A 38 10.05 10.03 -0.85
C THR A 38 9.81 9.58 0.58
N ALA A 39 9.35 8.36 0.77
CA ALA A 39 9.40 7.69 2.07
C ALA A 39 10.74 6.94 2.16
N LEU A 40 11.50 7.16 3.22
CA LEU A 40 12.86 6.62 3.37
C LEU A 40 13.01 5.82 4.65
N ASP A 41 13.85 4.80 4.59
CA ASP A 41 14.32 4.09 5.78
C ASP A 41 15.53 4.82 6.35
N LEU A 42 15.45 5.17 7.64
CA LEU A 42 16.60 5.65 8.41
C LEU A 42 17.60 4.50 8.62
N SER A 43 18.83 4.81 9.07
CA SER A 43 19.85 3.76 9.24
C SER A 43 19.33 2.67 10.18
N ALA A 44 19.60 1.41 9.83
CA ALA A 44 19.14 0.22 10.57
C ALA A 44 17.61 0.03 10.68
N SER A 45 16.83 0.77 9.90
CA SER A 45 15.37 0.68 9.85
C SER A 45 14.88 0.06 8.54
N GLY A 46 13.66 -0.48 8.52
CA GLY A 46 13.04 -1.12 7.35
C GLY A 46 14.00 -2.02 6.56
N ILE A 47 14.20 -1.74 5.27
CA ILE A 47 15.11 -2.50 4.40
C ILE A 47 16.55 -1.97 4.36
N ASN A 48 16.88 -0.95 5.17
CA ASN A 48 18.24 -0.43 5.26
C ASN A 48 19.20 -1.54 5.72
N PRO A 49 20.32 -1.78 5.00
CA PRO A 49 21.18 -2.93 5.27
C PRO A 49 22.03 -2.80 6.54
N ARG A 50 22.19 -1.58 7.08
CA ARG A 50 22.94 -1.37 8.32
C ARG A 50 22.26 -2.10 9.48
N GLN A 51 23.06 -2.57 10.43
CA GLN A 51 22.54 -3.09 11.68
C GLN A 51 22.58 -1.99 12.75
N LEU A 52 21.76 -2.14 13.80
CA LEU A 52 21.71 -1.16 14.88
C LEU A 52 23.09 -1.01 15.56
N ASP A 53 23.87 -2.09 15.62
CA ASP A 53 25.24 -2.09 16.13
C ASP A 53 26.20 -1.19 15.34
N ASP A 54 25.86 -0.78 14.12
CA ASP A 54 26.68 0.14 13.33
C ASP A 54 26.28 1.59 13.50
N VAL A 55 25.22 1.88 14.28
CA VAL A 55 24.63 3.21 14.44
C VAL A 55 24.87 3.70 15.86
N ARG A 56 25.71 4.73 16.04
CA ARG A 56 26.16 5.18 17.37
C ARG A 56 25.55 6.51 17.81
N THR A 57 25.11 7.32 16.86
CA THR A 57 24.60 8.67 17.13
C THR A 57 23.23 8.87 16.48
N ALA A 58 22.47 9.85 16.97
CA ALA A 58 21.22 10.26 16.33
C ALA A 58 21.47 10.78 14.90
N TYR A 59 22.65 11.35 14.66
CA TYR A 59 23.08 11.77 13.34
C TYR A 59 23.34 10.56 12.42
N ASP A 60 24.02 9.51 12.89
CA ASP A 60 24.22 8.26 12.11
C ASP A 60 22.88 7.62 11.72
N TYR A 61 21.92 7.67 12.64
CA TYR A 61 20.55 7.21 12.40
C TYR A 61 19.87 8.03 11.29
N SER A 62 20.06 9.36 11.32
CA SER A 62 19.51 10.32 10.36
C SER A 62 20.21 10.36 9.00
N LEU A 63 21.35 9.69 8.82
CA LEU A 63 22.17 9.81 7.59
C LEU A 63 21.40 9.67 6.28
N PRO A 64 20.48 8.69 6.08
CA PRO A 64 19.72 8.59 4.84
C PRO A 64 18.88 9.84 4.54
N LEU A 65 18.28 10.47 5.55
CA LEU A 65 17.54 11.73 5.39
C LEU A 65 18.48 12.88 4.99
N ILE A 66 19.64 12.96 5.65
CA ILE A 66 20.67 13.96 5.37
C ILE A 66 21.18 13.83 3.92
N GLU A 67 21.43 12.61 3.45
CA GLU A 67 21.88 12.33 2.09
C GLU A 67 20.80 12.68 1.05
N VAL A 68 19.54 12.34 1.32
CA VAL A 68 18.41 12.74 0.46
C VAL A 68 18.38 14.25 0.29
N LEU A 69 18.42 15.01 1.39
CA LEU A 69 18.39 16.49 1.32
C LEU A 69 19.62 17.08 0.64
N ALA A 70 20.81 16.53 0.89
CA ALA A 70 22.04 16.95 0.22
C ALA A 70 22.01 16.71 -1.29
N SER A 71 21.33 15.65 -1.74
CA SER A 71 21.21 15.31 -3.16
C SER A 71 20.20 16.16 -3.93
N LEU A 72 19.35 16.93 -3.25
CA LEU A 72 18.35 17.76 -3.89
C LEU A 72 19.01 18.90 -4.68
N PRO A 73 18.51 19.22 -5.90
CA PRO A 73 18.92 20.41 -6.65
C PRO A 73 18.92 21.67 -5.78
N PRO A 74 19.83 22.64 -6.01
CA PRO A 74 19.94 23.86 -5.20
C PRO A 74 18.60 24.56 -4.93
N GLU A 75 17.74 24.67 -5.94
CA GLU A 75 16.44 25.35 -5.88
C GLU A 75 15.28 24.48 -5.37
N GLU A 76 15.49 23.17 -5.23
CA GLU A 76 14.43 22.25 -4.80
C GLU A 76 14.25 22.31 -3.28
N LYS A 77 13.01 22.58 -2.86
CA LYS A 77 12.59 22.55 -1.44
C LYS A 77 11.52 21.51 -1.22
N VAL A 78 11.60 20.81 -0.09
CA VAL A 78 10.70 19.72 0.28
C VAL A 78 9.77 20.10 1.43
N ILE A 79 8.64 19.41 1.49
CA ILE A 79 7.80 19.34 2.67
C ILE A 79 8.31 18.15 3.50
N LEU A 80 8.96 18.42 4.63
CA LEU A 80 9.44 17.39 5.54
C LEU A 80 8.31 16.96 6.46
N VAL A 81 7.99 15.68 6.52
CA VAL A 81 6.95 15.13 7.41
C VAL A 81 7.58 14.08 8.30
N GLY A 82 7.57 14.32 9.61
CA GLY A 82 8.15 13.44 10.62
C GLY A 82 7.08 12.91 11.55
N HIS A 83 7.11 11.61 11.81
CA HIS A 83 6.22 10.94 12.76
C HIS A 83 6.98 10.48 14.00
N SER A 84 6.42 10.66 15.21
CA SER A 84 7.02 10.16 16.45
C SER A 84 8.48 10.60 16.63
N LEU A 85 9.42 9.69 16.85
CA LEU A 85 10.87 9.97 16.89
C LEU A 85 11.40 10.61 15.58
N GLY A 86 10.74 10.40 14.46
CA GLY A 86 11.01 11.06 13.18
C GLY A 86 11.08 12.58 13.29
N GLY A 87 10.34 13.20 14.22
CA GLY A 87 10.41 14.64 14.48
C GLY A 87 11.79 15.14 14.92
N LEU A 88 12.53 14.36 15.69
CA LEU A 88 13.91 14.71 16.08
C LEU A 88 14.85 14.66 14.88
N ASN A 89 14.69 13.66 14.01
CA ASN A 89 15.49 13.53 12.79
C ASN A 89 15.19 14.69 11.82
N LEU A 90 13.93 15.15 11.77
CA LEU A 90 13.54 16.39 11.11
C LEU A 90 14.31 17.58 11.67
N ALA A 91 14.38 17.74 13.00
CA ALA A 91 15.09 18.86 13.61
C ALA A 91 16.58 18.88 13.24
N LEU A 92 17.25 17.73 13.25
CA LEU A 92 18.65 17.61 12.79
C LEU A 92 18.83 17.99 11.32
N ALA A 93 17.93 17.52 10.45
CA ALA A 93 17.94 17.82 9.03
C ALA A 93 17.66 19.30 8.74
N MET A 94 16.71 19.89 9.47
CA MET A 94 16.33 21.30 9.41
C MET A 94 17.48 22.22 9.85
N ASP A 95 18.22 21.84 10.88
CA ASP A 95 19.37 22.65 11.34
C ASP A 95 20.52 22.63 10.32
N LYS A 96 20.70 21.49 9.65
CA LYS A 96 21.78 21.31 8.68
C LYS A 96 21.47 21.87 7.29
N TYR A 97 20.24 21.72 6.81
CA TYR A 97 19.80 22.13 5.46
C TYR A 97 18.54 22.99 5.49
N PRO A 98 18.53 24.12 6.22
CA PRO A 98 17.34 24.96 6.33
C PRO A 98 16.84 25.46 4.97
N GLU A 99 17.74 25.68 4.02
CA GLU A 99 17.43 26.15 2.67
C GLU A 99 16.64 25.13 1.84
N LYS A 100 16.75 23.83 2.15
CA LYS A 100 16.05 22.73 1.47
C LYS A 100 14.65 22.48 1.99
N VAL A 101 14.25 23.11 3.10
CA VAL A 101 12.96 22.84 3.74
C VAL A 101 11.99 23.95 3.42
N MET A 102 10.87 23.60 2.80
CA MET A 102 9.75 24.52 2.55
C MET A 102 8.90 24.70 3.80
N VAL A 103 8.57 23.58 4.44
CA VAL A 103 7.81 23.49 5.69
C VAL A 103 8.11 22.15 6.34
N ALA A 104 8.21 22.15 7.67
CA ALA A 104 8.30 20.93 8.46
C ALA A 104 6.94 20.63 9.13
N VAL A 105 6.49 19.38 9.03
CA VAL A 105 5.23 18.90 9.58
C VAL A 105 5.53 17.80 10.59
N PHE A 106 5.21 18.05 11.85
CA PHE A 106 5.38 17.11 12.96
C PHE A 106 4.03 16.41 13.19
N VAL A 107 3.96 15.11 12.93
CA VAL A 107 2.74 14.30 13.03
C VAL A 107 2.85 13.43 14.27
N THR A 108 2.16 13.82 15.34
CA THR A 108 2.35 13.26 16.70
C THR A 108 3.82 12.91 16.98
N ALA A 109 4.68 13.91 16.80
CA ALA A 109 6.13 13.72 16.74
C ALA A 109 6.85 14.50 17.83
N PHE A 110 7.97 13.96 18.31
CA PHE A 110 8.84 14.67 19.24
C PHE A 110 9.42 15.91 18.55
N MET A 111 9.07 17.07 19.07
CA MET A 111 9.46 18.36 18.51
C MET A 111 10.35 19.09 19.52
N PRO A 112 11.69 19.03 19.38
CA PRO A 112 12.59 19.76 20.26
C PRO A 112 12.42 21.27 20.12
N ASP A 113 12.81 22.02 21.16
CA ASP A 113 12.90 23.48 21.09
C ASP A 113 14.34 23.93 20.74
N SER A 114 14.57 25.23 20.56
CA SER A 114 15.90 25.80 20.32
C SER A 114 16.56 26.39 21.59
N LEU A 115 15.84 26.39 22.72
CA LEU A 115 16.32 26.95 23.98
C LEU A 115 17.16 25.93 24.78
N HIS A 116 16.76 24.67 24.73
CA HIS A 116 17.38 23.56 25.44
C HIS A 116 18.12 22.61 24.48
N GLY A 117 18.89 21.69 25.05
CA GLY A 117 19.60 20.66 24.28
C GLY A 117 18.63 19.69 23.59
N PRO A 118 19.05 19.02 22.50
CA PRO A 118 18.18 18.15 21.71
C PRO A 118 17.47 17.02 22.47
N SER A 119 18.04 16.54 23.58
CA SER A 119 17.44 15.48 24.41
C SER A 119 16.31 15.98 25.32
N TYR A 120 16.15 17.29 25.51
CA TYR A 120 15.30 17.86 26.58
C TYR A 120 13.85 17.38 26.51
N VAL A 121 13.23 17.45 25.32
CA VAL A 121 11.84 17.03 25.13
C VAL A 121 11.66 15.54 25.37
N LEU A 122 12.63 14.71 24.95
CA LEU A 122 12.60 13.26 25.24
C LEU A 122 12.75 12.98 26.73
N ASN A 123 13.63 13.70 27.43
CA ASN A 123 13.79 13.58 28.88
C ASN A 123 12.48 13.95 29.61
N GLN A 124 11.84 15.06 29.21
CA GLN A 124 10.54 15.48 29.75
C GLN A 124 9.44 14.45 29.50
N PHE A 125 9.45 13.78 28.35
CA PHE A 125 8.53 12.70 28.05
C PHE A 125 8.76 11.49 28.96
N LEU A 126 10.02 11.07 29.10
CA LEU A 126 10.40 9.91 29.91
C LEU A 126 10.14 10.13 31.41
N GLU A 127 10.39 11.34 31.92
CA GLU A 127 10.07 11.72 33.31
C GLU A 127 8.57 11.63 33.63
N ARG A 128 7.71 11.82 32.62
CA ARG A 128 6.23 11.77 32.75
C ARG A 128 5.63 10.42 32.40
N THR A 129 6.42 9.50 31.88
CA THR A 129 5.97 8.18 31.41
C THR A 129 6.39 7.12 32.40
N SER A 130 5.43 6.44 33.04
CA SER A 130 5.75 5.36 33.97
C SER A 130 6.32 4.13 33.24
N ALA A 131 7.08 3.30 33.95
CA ALA A 131 7.66 2.09 33.38
C ALA A 131 6.58 1.12 32.86
N GLU A 132 5.42 1.07 33.52
CA GLU A 132 4.30 0.21 33.17
C GLU A 132 3.67 0.57 31.81
N SER A 133 3.75 1.84 31.39
CA SER A 133 3.23 2.31 30.09
C SER A 133 3.95 1.66 28.90
N TRP A 134 5.18 1.18 29.09
CA TRP A 134 5.97 0.50 28.05
C TRP A 134 5.58 -0.96 27.84
N LEU A 135 4.73 -1.53 28.71
CA LEU A 135 4.18 -2.89 28.60
C LEU A 135 5.26 -3.96 28.36
N ASP A 136 5.23 -4.64 27.22
CA ASP A 136 6.16 -5.71 26.83
C ASP A 136 7.30 -5.23 25.91
N THR A 137 7.55 -3.92 25.85
CA THR A 137 8.69 -3.35 25.14
C THR A 137 10.01 -3.82 25.76
N GLN A 138 10.91 -4.30 24.92
CA GLN A 138 12.22 -4.78 25.34
C GLN A 138 13.25 -3.66 25.23
N PHE A 139 14.01 -3.46 26.31
CA PHE A 139 15.17 -2.58 26.34
C PHE A 139 16.43 -3.40 26.55
N SER A 140 17.50 -3.09 25.83
CA SER A 140 18.77 -3.82 25.94
C SER A 140 19.96 -2.91 25.64
N PRO A 141 21.10 -3.09 26.30
CA PRO A 141 22.32 -2.36 25.95
C PRO A 141 22.92 -2.92 24.66
N PHE A 142 23.45 -2.05 23.82
CA PHE A 142 24.25 -2.42 22.64
C PHE A 142 25.42 -1.43 22.45
N GLY A 143 26.38 -1.79 21.59
CA GLY A 143 27.55 -0.97 21.31
C GLY A 143 28.72 -1.12 22.29
N ASP A 144 29.43 -0.02 22.57
CA ASP A 144 30.63 -0.06 23.42
C ASP A 144 30.26 -0.49 24.85
N PRO A 145 30.82 -1.59 25.38
CA PRO A 145 30.53 -2.04 26.75
C PRO A 145 30.82 -1.01 27.84
N LYS A 146 31.71 -0.03 27.59
CA LYS A 146 32.01 1.05 28.54
C LYS A 146 31.00 2.20 28.50
N HIS A 147 30.35 2.39 27.36
CA HIS A 147 29.37 3.44 27.12
C HIS A 147 28.22 2.87 26.27
N PRO A 148 27.42 1.95 26.85
CA PRO A 148 26.40 1.23 26.10
C PRO A 148 25.25 2.17 25.73
N ILE A 149 24.71 1.98 24.53
CA ILE A 149 23.50 2.66 24.08
C ILE A 149 22.31 1.76 24.38
N THR A 150 21.19 2.33 24.83
CA THR A 150 19.97 1.56 25.04
C THR A 150 19.20 1.40 23.72
N SER A 151 19.03 0.16 23.27
CA SER A 151 18.08 -0.20 22.21
C SER A 151 16.68 -0.41 22.80
N MET A 152 15.68 -0.30 21.93
CA MET A 152 14.28 -0.52 22.22
C MET A 152 13.65 -1.33 21.09
N LEU A 153 12.85 -2.33 21.43
CA LEU A 153 12.00 -3.07 20.50
C LEU A 153 10.60 -3.18 21.07
N PHE A 154 9.62 -2.62 20.36
CA PHE A 154 8.22 -2.64 20.79
C PHE A 154 7.65 -4.06 20.80
N GLY A 155 7.04 -4.45 21.92
CA GLY A 155 6.36 -5.74 22.03
C GLY A 155 4.93 -5.71 21.47
N PRO A 156 4.32 -6.86 21.14
CA PRO A 156 2.97 -6.92 20.59
C PRO A 156 1.89 -6.28 21.46
N LYS A 157 1.99 -6.32 22.80
CA LYS A 157 1.01 -5.67 23.68
C LYS A 157 1.16 -4.15 23.63
N PHE A 158 2.39 -3.64 23.62
CA PHE A 158 2.65 -2.23 23.44
C PHE A 158 2.12 -1.74 22.09
N LEU A 159 2.48 -2.41 21.00
CA LEU A 159 2.02 -2.06 19.66
C LEU A 159 0.48 -2.01 19.58
N SER A 160 -0.22 -3.07 20.00
CA SER A 160 -1.69 -3.15 19.88
C SER A 160 -2.43 -2.18 20.79
N SER A 161 -1.88 -1.89 21.98
CA SER A 161 -2.59 -1.09 22.98
C SER A 161 -2.28 0.39 22.92
N GLN A 162 -1.08 0.76 22.45
CA GLN A 162 -0.57 2.14 22.51
C GLN A 162 -0.36 2.79 21.13
N LEU A 163 0.02 2.00 20.11
CA LEU A 163 0.34 2.54 18.78
C LEU A 163 -0.74 2.27 17.71
N TYR A 164 -1.30 1.06 17.68
CA TYR A 164 -2.18 0.52 16.62
C TYR A 164 -3.61 0.26 17.08
N GLN A 165 -4.05 0.83 18.20
CA GLN A 165 -5.34 0.51 18.83
C GLN A 165 -6.56 0.88 17.97
N LEU A 166 -6.41 1.75 16.96
CA LEU A 166 -7.46 2.11 15.99
C LEU A 166 -7.12 1.68 14.55
N CYS A 167 -5.98 1.01 14.35
CA CYS A 167 -5.58 0.45 13.06
C CYS A 167 -6.31 -0.87 12.76
N SER A 168 -6.31 -1.28 11.49
CA SER A 168 -6.86 -2.59 11.12
C SER A 168 -5.96 -3.73 11.58
N ILE A 169 -6.50 -4.95 11.67
CA ILE A 169 -5.72 -6.12 12.07
C ILE A 169 -4.61 -6.44 11.07
N GLU A 170 -4.82 -6.12 9.79
CA GLU A 170 -3.82 -6.27 8.73
C GLU A 170 -2.63 -5.33 8.95
N ASP A 171 -2.90 -4.06 9.29
CA ASP A 171 -1.84 -3.09 9.61
C ASP A 171 -1.02 -3.53 10.83
N PHE A 172 -1.71 -4.00 11.87
CA PHE A 172 -1.06 -4.52 13.07
C PHE A 172 -0.21 -5.77 12.78
N THR A 173 -0.72 -6.68 11.95
CA THR A 173 0.01 -7.90 11.53
C THR A 173 1.25 -7.54 10.71
N LEU A 174 1.13 -6.57 9.80
CA LEU A 174 2.25 -6.05 9.04
C LEU A 174 3.30 -5.44 9.97
N ALA A 175 2.88 -4.62 10.94
CA ALA A 175 3.78 -3.97 11.88
C ALA A 175 4.55 -4.97 12.73
N THR A 176 3.87 -5.96 13.32
CA THR A 176 4.51 -7.00 14.13
C THR A 176 5.52 -7.85 13.35
N THR A 177 5.41 -7.88 12.02
CA THR A 177 6.35 -8.57 11.13
C THR A 177 7.56 -7.72 10.74
N LEU A 178 7.39 -6.39 10.65
CA LEU A 178 8.37 -5.50 10.02
C LEU A 178 9.13 -4.57 10.98
N ILE A 179 8.72 -4.46 12.25
CA ILE A 179 9.45 -3.63 13.20
C ILE A 179 10.87 -4.17 13.45
N ARG A 180 11.82 -3.24 13.63
CA ARG A 180 13.22 -3.54 13.95
C ARG A 180 13.61 -2.84 15.26
N PRO A 181 14.64 -3.32 15.99
CA PRO A 181 15.16 -2.60 17.14
C PRO A 181 15.63 -1.19 16.76
N GLY A 182 15.27 -0.19 17.56
CA GLY A 182 15.72 1.20 17.41
C GLY A 182 16.37 1.74 18.69
N SER A 183 16.72 3.03 18.71
CA SER A 183 17.20 3.71 19.92
C SER A 183 16.70 5.15 19.96
N LEU A 184 16.59 5.71 21.16
CA LEU A 184 16.31 7.13 21.39
C LEU A 184 17.58 7.98 21.39
N PHE A 185 18.77 7.36 21.40
CA PHE A 185 20.08 8.04 21.38
C PHE A 185 20.25 9.13 22.45
N LEU A 186 19.64 8.96 23.63
CA LEU A 186 19.56 10.00 24.66
C LEU A 186 20.93 10.54 25.10
N GLU A 187 21.91 9.66 25.30
CA GLU A 187 23.25 10.07 25.75
C GLU A 187 24.00 10.91 24.71
N ASP A 188 23.82 10.60 23.43
CA ASP A 188 24.40 11.35 22.32
C ASP A 188 23.74 12.73 22.22
N LEU A 189 22.40 12.75 22.24
CA LEU A 189 21.61 13.99 22.18
C LEU A 189 21.83 14.90 23.40
N ALA A 190 22.11 14.35 24.58
CA ALA A 190 22.42 15.13 25.77
C ALA A 190 23.78 15.84 25.69
N LYS A 191 24.70 15.33 24.85
CA LYS A 191 26.02 15.93 24.59
C LYS A 191 26.01 16.85 23.36
N ALA A 192 24.97 16.77 22.54
CA ALA A 192 24.83 17.59 21.34
C ALA A 192 24.63 19.07 21.70
N SER A 193 25.14 19.94 20.82
CA SER A 193 24.88 21.38 20.94
C SER A 193 23.41 21.69 20.65
N ASN A 194 22.91 22.79 21.20
CA ASN A 194 21.56 23.26 20.92
C ASN A 194 21.39 23.52 19.42
N PHE A 195 20.16 23.31 18.93
CA PHE A 195 19.80 23.67 17.57
C PHE A 195 19.95 25.18 17.33
N SER A 196 20.47 25.54 16.16
CA SER A 196 20.76 26.93 15.84
C SER A 196 19.50 27.73 15.53
N ASN A 197 19.55 29.04 15.81
CA ASN A 197 18.47 29.96 15.44
C ASN A 197 18.37 30.19 13.93
N ASP A 198 19.51 30.13 13.21
CA ASP A 198 19.55 30.35 11.76
C ASP A 198 19.16 29.08 10.98
N GLY A 199 19.40 27.90 11.55
CA GLY A 199 18.97 26.60 11.03
C GLY A 199 17.57 26.22 11.48
N TYR A 200 17.47 25.34 12.48
CA TYR A 200 16.20 24.80 12.95
C TYR A 200 15.21 25.88 13.40
N GLY A 201 15.71 26.88 14.14
CA GLY A 201 14.90 27.95 14.72
C GLY A 201 14.29 28.90 13.68
N SER A 202 14.86 29.00 12.48
CA SER A 202 14.40 29.91 11.43
C SER A 202 13.20 29.37 10.66
N LEU A 203 12.96 28.06 10.72
CA LEU A 203 11.94 27.39 9.94
C LEU A 203 10.59 27.34 10.64
N LYS A 204 9.57 27.75 9.89
CA LYS A 204 8.16 27.56 10.25
C LYS A 204 7.81 26.09 10.22
N ARG A 205 7.00 25.67 11.19
CA ARG A 205 6.52 24.29 11.30
C ARG A 205 5.04 24.22 11.58
N VAL A 206 4.47 23.08 11.22
CA VAL A 206 3.08 22.70 11.48
C VAL A 206 3.09 21.48 12.37
N PHE A 207 2.17 21.42 13.32
CA PHE A 207 1.97 20.24 14.16
C PHE A 207 0.61 19.59 13.84
N ILE A 208 0.58 18.28 13.70
CA ILE A 208 -0.65 17.49 13.55
C ILE A 208 -0.79 16.64 14.81
N VAL A 209 -1.81 16.95 15.60
CA VAL A 209 -2.16 16.27 16.84
C VAL A 209 -3.07 15.08 16.54
N CYS A 210 -2.80 13.94 17.16
CA CYS A 210 -3.67 12.77 17.12
C CYS A 210 -4.34 12.61 18.50
N CYS A 211 -5.66 12.78 18.56
CA CYS A 211 -6.39 12.90 19.83
C CYS A 211 -6.49 11.59 20.62
N GLU A 212 -6.41 10.43 19.97
CA GLU A 212 -6.48 9.11 20.61
C GLU A 212 -5.11 8.45 20.73
N ASP A 213 -4.02 9.21 20.55
CA ASP A 213 -2.66 8.72 20.73
C ASP A 213 -2.37 8.45 22.21
N LYS A 214 -2.06 7.18 22.52
CA LYS A 214 -1.73 6.76 23.87
C LYS A 214 -0.23 6.61 24.13
N ALA A 215 0.58 6.62 23.07
CA ALA A 215 2.03 6.55 23.19
C ALA A 215 2.66 7.93 23.38
N ILE A 216 2.18 8.95 22.67
CA ILE A 216 2.48 10.34 22.96
C ILE A 216 1.14 11.03 23.27
N PRO A 217 0.69 11.03 24.53
CA PRO A 217 -0.61 11.56 24.89
C PRO A 217 -0.84 12.97 24.39
N GLU A 218 -2.09 13.28 24.00
CA GLU A 218 -2.47 14.61 23.50
C GLU A 218 -1.97 15.74 24.41
N GLU A 219 -2.07 15.58 25.74
CA GLU A 219 -1.55 16.55 26.71
C GLU A 219 -0.07 16.88 26.49
N PHE A 220 0.76 15.86 26.21
CA PHE A 220 2.17 16.05 25.96
C PHE A 220 2.45 16.68 24.59
N GLN A 221 1.66 16.32 23.56
CA GLN A 221 1.71 16.98 22.26
C GLN A 221 1.40 18.48 22.39
N GLN A 222 0.33 18.83 23.11
CA GLN A 222 -0.06 20.22 23.39
C GLN A 222 1.00 20.95 24.23
N TRP A 223 1.64 20.26 25.18
CA TRP A 223 2.76 20.81 25.93
C TRP A 223 3.94 21.17 25.01
N MET A 224 4.33 20.31 24.06
CA MET A 224 5.37 20.64 23.08
C MET A 224 5.00 21.86 22.22
N ILE A 225 3.75 21.90 21.73
CA ILE A 225 3.24 23.01 20.91
C ILE A 225 3.33 24.33 21.68
N LYS A 226 2.85 24.36 22.93
CA LYS A 226 2.83 25.56 23.78
C LYS A 226 4.23 26.11 24.05
N ASN A 227 5.25 25.25 24.09
CA ASN A 227 6.64 25.63 24.35
C ASN A 227 7.44 25.91 23.06
N SER A 228 6.82 25.84 21.87
CA SER A 228 7.50 26.06 20.59
C SER A 228 6.90 27.23 19.81
N PRO A 229 7.45 28.46 19.93
CA PRO A 229 6.88 29.66 19.30
C PRO A 229 6.94 29.66 17.76
N THR A 230 7.68 28.73 17.17
CA THR A 230 7.85 28.54 15.72
C THR A 230 6.74 27.70 15.07
N VAL A 231 5.83 27.12 15.87
CA VAL A 231 4.64 26.43 15.37
C VAL A 231 3.67 27.47 14.82
N THR A 232 3.41 27.40 13.53
CA THR A 232 2.56 28.37 12.82
C THR A 232 1.13 27.90 12.61
N GLU A 233 0.92 26.60 12.69
CA GLU A 233 -0.39 25.97 12.49
C GLU A 233 -0.44 24.65 13.27
N VAL A 234 -1.61 24.36 13.81
CA VAL A 234 -1.94 23.09 14.46
C VAL A 234 -3.16 22.51 13.78
N LYS A 235 -3.10 21.23 13.43
CA LYS A 235 -4.23 20.41 12.96
C LYS A 235 -4.49 19.31 13.97
N GLU A 236 -5.73 18.88 14.07
CA GLU A 236 -6.14 17.80 14.97
C GLU A 236 -6.87 16.74 14.16
N ILE A 237 -6.45 15.49 14.28
CA ILE A 237 -7.15 14.34 13.71
C ILE A 237 -7.84 13.60 14.85
N LYS A 238 -9.17 13.63 14.81
CA LYS A 238 -10.00 12.91 15.78
C LYS A 238 -10.01 11.42 15.46
N ASP A 239 -10.16 10.60 16.50
CA ASP A 239 -10.18 9.14 16.37
C ASP A 239 -8.93 8.58 15.65
N ALA A 240 -7.78 9.27 15.76
CA ALA A 240 -6.49 8.78 15.28
C ALA A 240 -5.65 8.31 16.47
N ASP A 241 -5.15 7.09 16.36
CA ASP A 241 -4.12 6.56 17.24
C ASP A 241 -2.73 7.15 16.91
N HIS A 242 -1.67 6.57 17.46
CA HIS A 242 -0.31 7.01 17.20
C HIS A 242 0.10 6.86 15.72
N MET A 243 -0.63 6.05 14.94
CA MET A 243 -0.31 5.73 13.55
C MET A 243 -1.37 6.33 12.58
N PRO A 244 -1.54 7.68 12.52
CA PRO A 244 -2.58 8.32 11.70
C PRO A 244 -2.42 8.07 10.20
N MET A 245 -1.19 7.77 9.75
CA MET A 245 -0.92 7.35 8.38
C MET A 245 -1.48 5.97 8.03
N LEU A 246 -1.97 5.22 9.01
CA LEU A 246 -2.60 3.90 8.86
C LEU A 246 -4.06 3.91 9.31
N SER A 247 -4.37 4.51 10.47
CA SER A 247 -5.74 4.60 11.02
C SER A 247 -6.59 5.68 10.34
N LYS A 248 -5.99 6.80 9.91
CA LYS A 248 -6.68 7.95 9.27
C LYS A 248 -5.94 8.51 8.03
N PRO A 249 -5.52 7.67 7.07
CA PRO A 249 -4.62 8.09 6.00
C PRO A 249 -5.22 9.17 5.08
N GLN A 250 -6.53 9.14 4.81
CA GLN A 250 -7.19 10.14 3.97
C GLN A 250 -7.24 11.52 4.63
N GLU A 251 -7.51 11.58 5.93
CA GLU A 251 -7.58 12.83 6.68
C GLU A 251 -6.18 13.44 6.86
N LEU A 252 -5.18 12.60 7.16
CA LEU A 252 -3.78 13.05 7.17
C LEU A 252 -3.35 13.56 5.80
N CYS A 253 -3.69 12.85 4.71
CA CYS A 253 -3.41 13.30 3.34
C CYS A 253 -4.06 14.66 3.07
N HIS A 254 -5.33 14.84 3.43
CA HIS A 254 -6.05 16.10 3.27
C HIS A 254 -5.31 17.28 3.93
N TYR A 255 -4.86 17.12 5.17
CA TYR A 255 -4.10 18.19 5.85
C TYR A 255 -2.74 18.46 5.21
N LEU A 256 -2.03 17.42 4.76
CA LEU A 256 -0.77 17.60 4.05
C LEU A 256 -0.94 18.33 2.71
N LEU A 257 -2.02 18.06 1.98
CA LEU A 257 -2.37 18.78 0.76
C LEU A 257 -2.77 20.24 1.04
N GLU A 258 -3.50 20.50 2.12
CA GLU A 258 -3.83 21.86 2.57
C GLU A 258 -2.55 22.64 2.90
N ILE A 259 -1.59 22.02 3.58
CA ILE A 259 -0.29 22.62 3.90
C ILE A 259 0.51 22.91 2.62
N ALA A 260 0.50 21.98 1.65
CA ALA A 260 1.23 22.11 0.38
C ALA A 260 0.73 23.24 -0.52
N THR A 261 -0.55 23.61 -0.40
CA THR A 261 -1.20 24.60 -1.28
C THR A 261 -1.17 26.03 -0.72
N LYS A 262 -0.81 26.22 0.55
CA LYS A 262 -0.71 27.56 1.16
C LYS A 262 0.50 28.35 0.61
N LYS A 263 0.24 29.43 -0.13
CA LYS A 263 1.24 30.47 -0.40
C LYS A 263 1.51 31.32 0.86
N PRO A 264 2.72 31.90 1.03
CA PRO A 264 2.98 32.86 2.13
C PRO A 264 2.01 34.04 2.03
N LYS A 265 1.23 34.30 3.08
CA LYS A 265 0.16 35.31 3.08
C LYS A 265 0.68 36.74 2.80
N LEU A 266 0.14 37.38 1.76
CA LEU A 266 -0.32 38.78 1.82
C LEU A 266 -1.86 38.80 1.71
N ALA A 267 -2.46 39.91 2.15
CA ALA A 267 -3.84 40.09 2.64
C ALA A 267 -5.04 39.53 1.82
N SER A 268 -6.14 39.41 2.57
CA SER A 268 -7.45 38.76 2.40
C SER A 268 -8.31 38.98 1.13
N ALA A 269 -9.06 37.91 0.75
CA ALA A 269 -10.52 37.79 0.51
C ALA A 269 -10.86 36.85 -0.68
N PRO A 270 -12.09 36.31 -0.86
CA PRO A 270 -13.06 35.73 0.07
C PRO A 270 -13.27 34.20 -0.17
N LYS A 271 -14.05 33.55 0.71
CA LYS A 271 -14.34 32.10 0.68
C LYS A 271 -15.18 31.71 -0.55
N HIS A 272 -14.65 30.80 -1.38
CA HIS A 272 -15.46 30.04 -2.34
C HIS A 272 -15.88 28.70 -1.71
N ASN A 273 -17.19 28.52 -1.53
CA ASN A 273 -17.79 27.20 -1.36
C ASN A 273 -17.59 26.44 -2.68
N LEU A 274 -16.73 25.43 -2.68
CA LEU A 274 -16.72 24.43 -3.74
C LEU A 274 -17.96 23.55 -3.55
N LYS A 275 -18.97 23.79 -4.39
CA LYS A 275 -19.95 22.76 -4.70
C LYS A 275 -19.18 21.62 -5.36
N MET A 276 -19.26 20.43 -4.77
CA MET A 276 -18.98 19.17 -5.48
C MET A 276 -19.78 19.18 -6.78
N GLU A 277 -19.13 18.91 -7.91
CA GLU A 277 -19.85 18.65 -9.16
C GLU A 277 -20.76 17.45 -8.95
N ALA A 278 -22.08 17.70 -8.98
CA ALA A 278 -23.08 16.66 -8.97
C ALA A 278 -23.06 15.96 -10.33
N GLY A 279 -22.61 14.70 -10.37
CA GLY A 279 -22.72 13.89 -11.59
C GLY A 279 -21.95 12.56 -11.62
N GLN A 280 -20.89 12.37 -10.84
CA GLN A 280 -20.12 11.12 -10.93
C GLN A 280 -20.77 10.01 -10.10
N GLN A 281 -21.40 9.05 -10.78
CA GLN A 281 -22.05 7.92 -10.11
C GLN A 281 -20.98 6.98 -9.55
N LEU A 282 -20.86 6.94 -8.22
CA LEU A 282 -19.93 6.04 -7.53
C LEU A 282 -20.25 4.58 -7.89
N LYS A 283 -19.23 3.85 -8.33
CA LYS A 283 -19.32 2.43 -8.70
C LYS A 283 -18.67 1.54 -7.66
N HIS A 284 -19.03 0.26 -7.67
CA HIS A 284 -18.43 -0.76 -6.83
C HIS A 284 -17.59 -1.71 -7.70
N PHE A 285 -16.27 -1.70 -7.49
CA PHE A 285 -15.32 -2.63 -8.10
C PHE A 285 -15.15 -3.87 -7.24
N VAL A 286 -15.19 -5.04 -7.86
CA VAL A 286 -14.89 -6.32 -7.23
C VAL A 286 -13.66 -6.91 -7.94
N LEU A 287 -12.54 -6.98 -7.22
CA LEU A 287 -11.23 -7.35 -7.75
C LEU A 287 -10.91 -8.82 -7.43
N VAL A 288 -10.62 -9.62 -8.45
CA VAL A 288 -10.47 -11.08 -8.39
C VAL A 288 -9.07 -11.46 -8.88
N HIS A 289 -8.26 -12.00 -7.97
CA HIS A 289 -6.86 -12.33 -8.22
C HIS A 289 -6.67 -13.60 -9.09
N GLY A 290 -5.47 -13.76 -9.64
CA GLY A 290 -5.03 -14.96 -10.34
C GLY A 290 -4.65 -16.13 -9.42
N VAL A 291 -4.27 -17.27 -10.01
CA VAL A 291 -3.84 -18.46 -9.26
C VAL A 291 -2.64 -18.17 -8.36
N CYS A 292 -2.56 -18.84 -7.22
CA CYS A 292 -1.55 -18.69 -6.17
C CYS A 292 -1.52 -17.35 -5.41
N HIS A 293 -2.27 -16.34 -5.87
CA HIS A 293 -2.31 -15.02 -5.25
C HIS A 293 -3.49 -14.89 -4.29
N GLY A 294 -3.68 -13.69 -3.72
CA GLY A 294 -4.82 -13.32 -2.90
C GLY A 294 -5.20 -11.86 -3.11
N ALA A 295 -6.17 -11.36 -2.34
CA ALA A 295 -6.60 -9.96 -2.31
C ALA A 295 -5.41 -8.98 -2.17
N TRP A 296 -4.35 -9.40 -1.48
CA TRP A 296 -3.13 -8.64 -1.26
C TRP A 296 -2.46 -8.15 -2.56
N CYS A 297 -2.64 -8.82 -3.71
CA CYS A 297 -2.02 -8.36 -4.95
C CYS A 297 -2.61 -7.02 -5.44
N TRP A 298 -3.80 -6.65 -4.96
CA TRP A 298 -4.47 -5.40 -5.32
C TRP A 298 -4.11 -4.22 -4.43
N TYR A 299 -3.15 -4.36 -3.51
CA TYR A 299 -2.91 -3.37 -2.45
C TYR A 299 -2.53 -1.97 -2.96
N LYS A 300 -1.91 -1.86 -4.15
CA LYS A 300 -1.63 -0.55 -4.77
C LYS A 300 -2.82 0.01 -5.54
N LEU A 301 -3.67 -0.84 -6.13
CA LEU A 301 -4.79 -0.42 -6.97
C LEU A 301 -6.03 -0.02 -6.14
N LYS A 302 -6.34 -0.79 -5.09
CA LYS A 302 -7.48 -0.53 -4.19
C LYS A 302 -7.52 0.92 -3.67
N PRO A 303 -6.44 1.46 -3.06
CA PRO A 303 -6.46 2.82 -2.55
C PRO A 303 -6.61 3.88 -3.66
N LEU A 304 -6.14 3.61 -4.89
CA LEU A 304 -6.30 4.54 -6.01
C LEU A 304 -7.77 4.65 -6.45
N LEU A 305 -8.46 3.51 -6.56
CA LEU A 305 -9.89 3.46 -6.90
C LEU A 305 -10.75 4.07 -5.78
N GLU A 306 -10.42 3.80 -4.51
CA GLU A 306 -11.09 4.40 -3.35
C GLU A 306 -10.87 5.92 -3.28
N SER A 307 -9.68 6.40 -3.64
CA SER A 307 -9.37 7.84 -3.70
C SER A 307 -10.16 8.57 -4.78
N ALA A 308 -10.56 7.86 -5.85
CA ALA A 308 -11.48 8.37 -6.86
C ALA A 308 -12.96 8.30 -6.42
N GLY A 309 -13.24 7.91 -5.17
CA GLY A 309 -14.57 7.85 -4.57
C GLY A 309 -15.31 6.52 -4.75
N HIS A 310 -14.72 5.54 -5.44
CA HIS A 310 -15.38 4.26 -5.71
C HIS A 310 -15.30 3.32 -4.51
N ARG A 311 -16.29 2.42 -4.40
CA ARG A 311 -16.24 1.30 -3.46
C ARG A 311 -15.42 0.17 -4.07
N VAL A 312 -14.54 -0.47 -3.28
CA VAL A 312 -13.67 -1.54 -3.79
C VAL A 312 -13.67 -2.74 -2.84
N THR A 313 -14.04 -3.91 -3.36
CA THR A 313 -13.92 -5.20 -2.67
C THR A 313 -12.83 -6.02 -3.36
N ALA A 314 -11.67 -6.16 -2.70
CA ALA A 314 -10.65 -7.14 -3.10
C ALA A 314 -10.86 -8.38 -2.22
N LEU A 315 -11.05 -9.54 -2.85
CA LEU A 315 -11.43 -10.77 -2.16
C LEU A 315 -10.36 -11.85 -2.27
N ASP A 316 -10.23 -12.65 -1.22
CA ASP A 316 -9.51 -13.92 -1.27
C ASP A 316 -10.46 -15.01 -1.72
N LEU A 317 -10.13 -15.67 -2.84
CA LEU A 317 -10.80 -16.89 -3.27
C LEU A 317 -10.52 -18.04 -2.28
N SER A 318 -11.23 -19.17 -2.41
CA SER A 318 -11.01 -20.31 -1.51
C SER A 318 -9.55 -20.76 -1.57
N ALA A 319 -8.98 -21.07 -0.40
CA ALA A 319 -7.59 -21.48 -0.24
C ALA A 319 -6.53 -20.47 -0.75
N SER A 320 -6.93 -19.21 -0.95
CA SER A 320 -6.08 -18.12 -1.43
C SER A 320 -5.88 -17.06 -0.35
N GLY A 321 -4.78 -16.29 -0.43
CA GLY A 321 -4.45 -15.26 0.57
C GLY A 321 -4.63 -15.73 2.00
N ILE A 322 -5.46 -15.03 2.79
CA ILE A 322 -5.74 -15.39 4.20
C ILE A 322 -7.00 -16.26 4.36
N ASN A 323 -7.63 -16.72 3.27
CA ASN A 323 -8.77 -17.62 3.35
C ASN A 323 -8.39 -18.91 4.11
N PRO A 324 -9.15 -19.33 5.14
CA PRO A 324 -8.75 -20.42 6.01
C PRO A 324 -8.85 -21.81 5.38
N ARG A 325 -9.55 -21.96 4.24
CA ARG A 325 -9.66 -23.25 3.55
C ARG A 325 -8.30 -23.73 3.05
N GLN A 326 -8.13 -25.04 2.97
CA GLN A 326 -6.97 -25.66 2.35
C GLN A 326 -7.30 -26.03 0.90
N LEU A 327 -6.26 -26.20 0.08
CA LEU A 327 -6.46 -26.55 -1.34
C LEU A 327 -7.18 -27.91 -1.50
N ASP A 328 -6.98 -28.84 -0.56
CA ASP A 328 -7.65 -30.15 -0.54
C ASP A 328 -9.18 -30.06 -0.44
N ASP A 329 -9.70 -28.94 0.06
CA ASP A 329 -11.14 -28.64 0.19
C ASP A 329 -11.75 -28.03 -1.09
N VAL A 330 -10.94 -27.82 -2.13
CA VAL A 330 -11.34 -27.15 -3.38
C VAL A 330 -11.26 -28.15 -4.53
N ARG A 331 -12.42 -28.57 -5.06
CA ARG A 331 -12.50 -29.61 -6.11
C ARG A 331 -13.01 -29.10 -7.45
N THR A 332 -13.71 -27.97 -7.44
CA THR A 332 -14.33 -27.40 -8.62
C THR A 332 -14.03 -25.90 -8.74
N LEU A 333 -14.23 -25.33 -9.93
CA LEU A 333 -14.16 -23.88 -10.12
C LEU A 333 -15.18 -23.16 -9.21
N TYR A 334 -16.32 -23.80 -8.94
CA TYR A 334 -17.33 -23.27 -8.03
C TYR A 334 -16.83 -23.19 -6.59
N ASP A 335 -16.19 -24.24 -6.08
CA ASP A 335 -15.59 -24.23 -4.73
C ASP A 335 -14.53 -23.14 -4.61
N TYR A 336 -13.71 -22.98 -5.65
CA TYR A 336 -12.67 -21.96 -5.70
C TYR A 336 -13.28 -20.54 -5.70
N SER A 337 -14.35 -20.35 -6.47
CA SER A 337 -15.06 -19.07 -6.64
C SER A 337 -16.05 -18.73 -5.53
N LEU A 338 -16.24 -19.60 -4.54
CA LEU A 338 -17.29 -19.44 -3.53
C LEU A 338 -17.30 -18.05 -2.86
N PRO A 339 -16.17 -17.45 -2.45
CA PRO A 339 -16.18 -16.10 -1.89
C PRO A 339 -16.71 -15.02 -2.84
N LEU A 340 -16.41 -15.12 -4.14
CA LEU A 340 -16.95 -14.21 -5.16
C LEU A 340 -18.45 -14.40 -5.33
N ILE A 341 -18.91 -15.65 -5.36
CA ILE A 341 -20.34 -15.99 -5.44
C ILE A 341 -21.11 -15.44 -4.23
N GLU A 342 -20.54 -15.57 -3.02
CA GLU A 342 -21.13 -15.04 -1.79
C GLU A 342 -21.21 -13.50 -1.80
N VAL A 343 -20.16 -12.82 -2.26
CA VAL A 343 -20.16 -11.36 -2.43
C VAL A 343 -21.30 -10.94 -3.35
N LEU A 344 -21.42 -11.54 -4.54
CA LEU A 344 -22.48 -11.18 -5.49
C LEU A 344 -23.88 -11.51 -4.99
N ALA A 345 -24.05 -12.65 -4.31
CA ALA A 345 -25.32 -13.05 -3.70
C ALA A 345 -25.76 -12.09 -2.59
N SER A 346 -24.82 -11.46 -1.88
CA SER A 346 -25.10 -10.50 -0.81
C SER A 346 -25.46 -9.09 -1.31
N LEU A 347 -25.27 -8.80 -2.60
CA LEU A 347 -25.56 -7.48 -3.15
C LEU A 347 -27.07 -7.19 -3.17
N PRO A 348 -27.50 -5.97 -2.80
CA PRO A 348 -28.87 -5.51 -2.98
C PRO A 348 -29.36 -5.73 -4.42
N PRO A 349 -30.67 -6.02 -4.65
CA PRO A 349 -31.24 -6.27 -5.97
C PRO A 349 -30.81 -5.26 -7.06
N GLU A 350 -30.79 -3.98 -6.71
CA GLU A 350 -30.47 -2.86 -7.62
C GLU A 350 -28.96 -2.57 -7.75
N GLU A 351 -28.11 -3.18 -6.92
CA GLU A 351 -26.65 -2.92 -6.96
C GLU A 351 -25.97 -3.78 -8.02
N LYS A 352 -25.24 -3.12 -8.92
CA LYS A 352 -24.37 -3.75 -9.91
C LYS A 352 -22.91 -3.40 -9.68
N VAL A 353 -22.03 -4.35 -9.97
CA VAL A 353 -20.58 -4.21 -9.79
C VAL A 353 -19.82 -4.24 -11.11
N ILE A 354 -18.63 -3.65 -11.10
CA ILE A 354 -17.61 -3.85 -12.12
C ILE A 354 -16.72 -4.99 -11.64
N LEU A 355 -16.74 -6.12 -12.35
CA LEU A 355 -15.85 -7.24 -12.05
C LEU A 355 -14.50 -7.02 -12.74
N VAL A 356 -13.40 -7.18 -12.01
CA VAL A 356 -12.04 -7.09 -12.55
C VAL A 356 -11.30 -8.38 -12.22
N GLY A 357 -11.04 -9.19 -13.23
CA GLY A 357 -10.36 -10.48 -13.08
C GLY A 357 -8.97 -10.43 -13.68
N HIS A 358 -7.98 -10.90 -12.91
CA HIS A 358 -6.59 -11.01 -13.35
C HIS A 358 -6.21 -12.48 -13.58
N SER A 359 -5.50 -12.79 -14.66
CA SER A 359 -4.97 -14.14 -14.93
C SER A 359 -6.07 -15.22 -14.85
N LEU A 360 -5.92 -16.24 -14.00
CA LEU A 360 -6.95 -17.27 -13.75
C LEU A 360 -8.29 -16.69 -13.26
N GLY A 361 -8.27 -15.52 -12.62
CA GLY A 361 -9.47 -14.81 -12.15
C GLY A 361 -10.52 -14.57 -13.24
N GLY A 362 -10.12 -14.57 -14.52
CA GLY A 362 -11.06 -14.48 -15.64
C GLY A 362 -12.05 -15.66 -15.73
N LEU A 363 -11.67 -16.87 -15.32
CA LEU A 363 -12.60 -18.02 -15.24
C LEU A 363 -13.59 -17.86 -14.08
N ASN A 364 -13.15 -17.34 -12.94
CA ASN A 364 -14.02 -17.02 -11.80
C ASN A 364 -15.04 -15.94 -12.19
N LEU A 365 -14.62 -14.95 -12.97
CA LEU A 365 -15.50 -13.95 -13.58
C LEU A 365 -16.57 -14.61 -14.46
N ALA A 366 -16.17 -15.49 -15.38
CA ALA A 366 -17.12 -16.16 -16.27
C ALA A 366 -18.19 -16.95 -15.52
N LEU A 367 -17.81 -17.71 -14.48
CA LEU A 367 -18.76 -18.42 -13.62
C LEU A 367 -19.71 -17.46 -12.89
N ALA A 368 -19.18 -16.38 -12.31
CA ALA A 368 -19.96 -15.39 -11.60
C ALA A 368 -20.95 -14.66 -12.52
N MET A 369 -20.51 -14.32 -13.73
CA MET A 369 -21.30 -13.71 -14.79
C MET A 369 -22.42 -14.63 -15.30
N ASP A 370 -22.16 -15.93 -15.40
CA ASP A 370 -23.18 -16.90 -15.82
C ASP A 370 -24.26 -17.10 -14.76
N LYS A 371 -23.88 -16.98 -13.48
CA LYS A 371 -24.78 -17.17 -12.34
C LYS A 371 -25.56 -15.92 -11.93
N TYR A 372 -24.94 -14.74 -12.01
CA TYR A 372 -25.51 -13.45 -11.59
C TYR A 372 -25.36 -12.37 -12.66
N PRO A 373 -25.82 -12.60 -13.91
CA PRO A 373 -25.65 -11.61 -14.98
C PRO A 373 -26.29 -10.26 -14.64
N GLU A 374 -27.37 -10.26 -13.87
CA GLU A 374 -28.08 -9.06 -13.43
C GLU A 374 -27.27 -8.18 -12.45
N LYS A 375 -26.28 -8.75 -11.77
CA LYS A 375 -25.42 -8.05 -10.79
C LYS A 375 -24.18 -7.44 -11.40
N VAL A 376 -23.90 -7.69 -12.68
CA VAL A 376 -22.66 -7.26 -13.33
C VAL A 376 -22.94 -6.13 -14.31
N LEU A 377 -22.23 -5.02 -14.13
CA LEU A 377 -22.31 -3.86 -15.03
C LEU A 377 -21.44 -4.07 -16.27
N VAL A 378 -20.20 -4.49 -16.04
CA VAL A 378 -19.20 -4.84 -17.05
C VAL A 378 -18.12 -5.71 -16.41
N ALA A 379 -17.56 -6.64 -17.18
CA ALA A 379 -16.44 -7.47 -16.75
C ALA A 379 -15.15 -7.04 -17.45
N VAL A 380 -14.08 -6.85 -16.66
CA VAL A 380 -12.76 -6.41 -17.12
C VAL A 380 -11.76 -7.55 -16.92
N PHE A 381 -11.22 -8.05 -18.02
CA PHE A 381 -10.21 -9.12 -18.06
C PHE A 381 -8.82 -8.47 -18.18
N VAL A 382 -8.03 -8.52 -17.11
CA VAL A 382 -6.70 -7.90 -17.03
C VAL A 382 -5.65 -8.98 -17.22
N THR A 383 -5.05 -9.06 -18.42
CA THR A 383 -4.20 -10.18 -18.86
C THR A 383 -4.71 -11.53 -18.31
N ALA A 384 -5.99 -11.81 -18.57
CA ALA A 384 -6.73 -12.88 -17.94
C ALA A 384 -7.18 -13.93 -18.95
N PHE A 385 -7.37 -15.16 -18.48
CA PHE A 385 -8.01 -16.20 -19.28
C PHE A 385 -9.49 -15.85 -19.48
N MET A 386 -9.88 -15.64 -20.73
CA MET A 386 -11.24 -15.27 -21.11
C MET A 386 -11.87 -16.43 -21.89
N PRO A 387 -12.75 -17.23 -21.27
CA PRO A 387 -13.43 -18.33 -21.96
C PRO A 387 -14.47 -17.78 -22.96
N ASP A 388 -14.97 -18.66 -23.83
CA ASP A 388 -16.09 -18.38 -24.73
C ASP A 388 -17.34 -19.20 -24.33
N THR A 389 -18.45 -19.05 -25.06
CA THR A 389 -19.68 -19.84 -24.88
C THR A 389 -19.81 -21.01 -25.85
N LEU A 390 -18.88 -21.12 -26.82
CA LEU A 390 -18.91 -22.12 -27.90
C LEU A 390 -18.26 -23.44 -27.46
N HIS A 391 -17.17 -23.36 -26.70
CA HIS A 391 -16.38 -24.48 -26.23
C HIS A 391 -16.54 -24.68 -24.72
N GLY A 392 -16.09 -25.84 -24.23
CA GLY A 392 -16.09 -26.14 -22.80
C GLY A 392 -15.17 -25.17 -22.01
N PRO A 393 -15.42 -24.93 -20.71
CA PRO A 393 -14.67 -23.96 -19.91
C PRO A 393 -13.14 -24.14 -19.88
N SER A 394 -12.65 -25.38 -20.07
CA SER A 394 -11.21 -25.67 -20.14
C SER A 394 -10.53 -25.25 -21.45
N TYR A 395 -11.29 -24.93 -22.50
CA TYR A 395 -10.75 -24.76 -23.87
C TYR A 395 -9.63 -23.72 -23.94
N VAL A 396 -9.83 -22.53 -23.36
CA VAL A 396 -8.84 -21.45 -23.39
C VAL A 396 -7.55 -21.84 -22.65
N LEU A 397 -7.66 -22.59 -21.55
CA LEU A 397 -6.50 -23.09 -20.81
C LEU A 397 -5.77 -24.18 -21.61
N ASN A 398 -6.49 -25.09 -22.26
CA ASN A 398 -5.89 -26.11 -23.12
C ASN A 398 -5.12 -25.46 -24.28
N GLN A 399 -5.71 -24.46 -24.93
CA GLN A 399 -5.06 -23.70 -26.00
C GLN A 399 -3.81 -22.95 -25.53
N PHE A 400 -3.80 -22.47 -24.29
CA PHE A 400 -2.61 -21.87 -23.68
C PHE A 400 -1.53 -22.93 -23.41
N LEU A 401 -1.92 -24.05 -22.79
CA LEU A 401 -1.00 -25.12 -22.39
C LEU A 401 -0.38 -25.84 -23.60
N GLU A 402 -1.08 -25.94 -24.72
CA GLU A 402 -0.54 -26.45 -25.98
C GLU A 402 0.55 -25.55 -26.59
N ARG A 403 0.59 -24.26 -26.22
CA ARG A 403 1.53 -23.26 -26.77
C ARG A 403 2.71 -22.97 -25.86
N ILE A 404 2.68 -23.44 -24.60
CA ILE A 404 3.75 -23.22 -23.63
C ILE A 404 4.60 -24.49 -23.47
N SER A 405 5.92 -24.33 -23.52
CA SER A 405 6.84 -25.47 -23.31
C SER A 405 6.98 -25.78 -21.81
N ALA A 406 7.35 -27.01 -21.47
CA ALA A 406 7.59 -27.41 -20.08
C ALA A 406 8.67 -26.53 -19.41
N GLU A 407 9.71 -26.15 -20.15
CA GLU A 407 10.82 -25.33 -19.66
C GLU A 407 10.38 -23.90 -19.30
N SER A 408 9.29 -23.42 -19.89
CA SER A 408 8.76 -22.08 -19.63
C SER A 408 8.21 -21.91 -18.21
N TRP A 409 7.88 -23.02 -17.53
CA TRP A 409 7.43 -23.06 -16.14
C TRP A 409 8.56 -22.92 -15.11
N LEU A 410 9.83 -22.99 -15.54
CA LEU A 410 11.02 -22.82 -14.71
C LEU A 410 11.00 -23.72 -13.46
N ASP A 411 10.91 -23.13 -12.26
CA ASP A 411 10.90 -23.82 -10.97
C ASP A 411 9.50 -23.94 -10.35
N THR A 412 8.44 -23.75 -11.15
CA THR A 412 7.05 -24.00 -10.75
C THR A 412 6.87 -25.48 -10.40
N GLN A 413 6.24 -25.74 -9.26
CA GLN A 413 5.94 -27.08 -8.78
C GLN A 413 4.53 -27.47 -9.19
N PHE A 414 4.40 -28.69 -9.71
CA PHE A 414 3.14 -29.34 -9.99
C PHE A 414 3.04 -30.60 -9.15
N SER A 415 1.91 -30.83 -8.48
CA SER A 415 1.73 -32.02 -7.66
C SER A 415 0.29 -32.51 -7.69
N PRO A 416 0.06 -33.83 -7.77
CA PRO A 416 -1.29 -34.38 -7.67
C PRO A 416 -1.80 -34.25 -6.24
N PHE A 417 -3.06 -33.88 -6.07
CA PHE A 417 -3.77 -33.92 -4.80
C PHE A 417 -5.20 -34.43 -5.00
N GLY A 418 -5.88 -34.72 -3.90
CA GLY A 418 -7.27 -35.16 -3.95
C GLY A 418 -7.46 -36.68 -4.11
N ASP A 419 -8.46 -37.09 -4.90
CA ASP A 419 -8.78 -38.52 -5.07
C ASP A 419 -7.65 -39.20 -5.88
N PRO A 420 -6.99 -40.26 -5.35
CA PRO A 420 -5.94 -40.96 -6.08
C PRO A 420 -6.36 -41.54 -7.43
N LYS A 421 -7.66 -41.82 -7.64
CA LYS A 421 -8.17 -42.32 -8.94
C LYS A 421 -8.41 -41.20 -9.95
N HIS A 422 -8.68 -40.00 -9.48
CA HIS A 422 -8.99 -38.82 -10.27
C HIS A 422 -8.29 -37.60 -9.66
N PRO A 423 -6.94 -37.57 -9.68
CA PRO A 423 -6.20 -36.51 -8.99
C PRO A 423 -6.43 -35.16 -9.69
N ILE A 424 -6.40 -34.11 -8.90
CA ILE A 424 -6.36 -32.73 -9.38
C ILE A 424 -4.91 -32.26 -9.32
N THR A 425 -4.48 -31.48 -10.29
CA THR A 425 -3.12 -30.94 -10.32
C THR A 425 -3.04 -29.61 -9.56
N SER A 426 -2.23 -29.54 -8.50
CA SER A 426 -1.88 -28.28 -7.84
C SER A 426 -0.70 -27.60 -8.55
N ILE A 427 -0.62 -26.29 -8.39
CA ILE A 427 0.44 -25.43 -8.91
C ILE A 427 0.94 -24.55 -7.77
N LEU A 428 2.26 -24.47 -7.61
CA LEU A 428 2.92 -23.48 -6.78
C LEU A 428 4.06 -22.83 -7.56
N PHE A 429 3.95 -21.52 -7.81
CA PHE A 429 4.99 -20.79 -8.53
C PHE A 429 6.30 -20.72 -7.74
N GLY A 430 7.40 -21.08 -8.38
CA GLY A 430 8.73 -20.94 -7.80
C GLY A 430 9.29 -19.52 -7.94
N PRO A 431 10.30 -19.15 -7.13
CA PRO A 431 10.89 -17.81 -7.13
C PRO A 431 11.51 -17.41 -8.48
N LYS A 432 12.05 -18.35 -9.28
CA LYS A 432 12.58 -18.02 -10.62
C LYS A 432 11.44 -17.72 -11.59
N PHE A 433 10.35 -18.48 -11.53
CA PHE A 433 9.14 -18.21 -12.31
C PHE A 433 8.55 -16.85 -11.93
N LEU A 434 8.33 -16.60 -10.65
CA LEU A 434 7.83 -15.32 -10.14
C LEU A 434 8.67 -14.14 -10.66
N SER A 435 9.99 -14.14 -10.42
CA SER A 435 10.87 -13.02 -10.80
C SER A 435 11.02 -12.84 -12.31
N SER A 436 11.01 -13.92 -13.10
CA SER A 436 11.34 -13.86 -14.53
C SER A 436 10.13 -13.75 -15.46
N LYS A 437 8.94 -14.15 -14.99
CA LYS A 437 7.73 -14.30 -15.82
C LYS A 437 6.52 -13.50 -15.34
N LEU A 438 6.41 -13.29 -14.03
CA LEU A 438 5.27 -12.60 -13.41
C LEU A 438 5.63 -11.17 -12.98
N TYR A 439 6.77 -11.01 -12.28
CA TYR A 439 7.19 -9.79 -11.58
C TYR A 439 8.41 -9.11 -12.23
N GLN A 440 8.73 -9.41 -13.49
CA GLN A 440 9.96 -8.94 -14.14
C GLN A 440 10.07 -7.42 -14.30
N LEU A 441 8.97 -6.67 -14.17
CA LEU A 441 8.94 -5.20 -14.19
C LEU A 441 8.42 -4.61 -12.88
N CYS A 442 8.16 -5.44 -11.87
CA CYS A 442 7.79 -5.02 -10.52
C CYS A 442 9.02 -4.63 -9.70
N SER A 443 8.80 -3.95 -8.57
CA SER A 443 9.88 -3.65 -7.65
C SER A 443 10.32 -4.91 -6.89
N ILE A 444 11.53 -4.87 -6.31
CA ILE A 444 12.02 -6.00 -5.51
C ILE A 444 11.16 -6.23 -4.25
N GLU A 445 10.54 -5.18 -3.73
CA GLU A 445 9.61 -5.24 -2.59
C GLU A 445 8.33 -5.98 -2.97
N ASP A 446 7.75 -5.70 -4.14
CA ASP A 446 6.57 -6.42 -4.65
C ASP A 446 6.87 -7.90 -4.84
N PHE A 447 8.03 -8.21 -5.43
CA PHE A 447 8.49 -9.59 -5.60
C PHE A 447 8.70 -10.28 -4.25
N THR A 448 9.36 -9.61 -3.29
CA THR A 448 9.59 -10.14 -1.95
C THR A 448 8.27 -10.42 -1.25
N LEU A 449 7.33 -9.48 -1.31
CA LEU A 449 5.98 -9.66 -0.77
C LEU A 449 5.26 -10.86 -1.41
N ALA A 450 5.39 -11.04 -2.72
CA ALA A 450 4.80 -12.20 -3.39
C ALA A 450 5.40 -13.50 -2.89
N THR A 451 6.72 -13.58 -2.76
CA THR A 451 7.39 -14.81 -2.29
C THR A 451 7.02 -15.22 -0.87
N THR A 452 6.53 -14.29 -0.03
CA THR A 452 6.07 -14.59 1.33
C THR A 452 4.58 -14.93 1.41
N LEU A 453 3.78 -14.52 0.43
CA LEU A 453 2.31 -14.61 0.47
C LEU A 453 1.69 -15.62 -0.50
N ILE A 454 2.43 -16.09 -1.52
CA ILE A 454 1.88 -17.05 -2.47
C ILE A 454 1.50 -18.38 -1.79
N ARG A 455 0.40 -18.98 -2.24
CA ARG A 455 -0.09 -20.27 -1.78
C ARG A 455 -0.29 -21.23 -2.95
N PRO A 456 -0.29 -22.55 -2.75
CA PRO A 456 -0.65 -23.49 -3.80
C PRO A 456 -2.07 -23.24 -4.33
N GLY A 457 -2.23 -23.24 -5.65
CA GLY A 457 -3.54 -23.15 -6.32
C GLY A 457 -3.74 -24.32 -7.30
N SER A 458 -4.76 -24.23 -8.16
CA SER A 458 -4.98 -25.19 -9.25
C SER A 458 -5.66 -24.50 -10.44
N LEU A 459 -5.38 -24.98 -11.66
CA LEU A 459 -6.14 -24.58 -12.85
C LEU A 459 -7.49 -25.31 -12.96
N LEU A 460 -7.71 -26.34 -12.14
CA LEU A 460 -8.95 -27.11 -12.07
C LEU A 460 -9.38 -27.70 -13.44
N LEU A 461 -8.40 -28.05 -14.29
CA LEU A 461 -8.65 -28.59 -15.64
C LEU A 461 -9.51 -29.86 -15.62
N GLU A 462 -9.36 -30.68 -14.58
CA GLU A 462 -10.06 -31.95 -14.42
C GLU A 462 -11.57 -31.75 -14.15
N ASP A 463 -11.95 -30.60 -13.59
CA ASP A 463 -13.33 -30.14 -13.41
C ASP A 463 -13.83 -29.41 -14.68
N LEU A 464 -13.05 -28.42 -15.15
CA LEU A 464 -13.41 -27.58 -16.30
C LEU A 464 -13.55 -28.35 -17.62
N SER A 465 -12.90 -29.51 -17.77
CA SER A 465 -13.04 -30.37 -18.96
C SER A 465 -14.37 -31.15 -19.00
N LYS A 466 -15.06 -31.25 -17.85
CA LYS A 466 -16.35 -31.94 -17.70
C LYS A 466 -17.51 -30.97 -17.48
N ALA A 467 -17.21 -29.72 -17.16
CA ALA A 467 -18.20 -28.68 -16.95
C ALA A 467 -18.96 -28.35 -18.24
N SER A 468 -20.24 -28.05 -18.10
CA SER A 468 -21.07 -27.51 -19.18
C SER A 468 -20.52 -26.16 -19.67
N ASN A 469 -20.73 -25.84 -20.95
CA ASN A 469 -20.39 -24.54 -21.50
C ASN A 469 -21.09 -23.41 -20.72
N PHE A 470 -20.44 -22.26 -20.63
CA PHE A 470 -21.08 -21.04 -20.16
C PHE A 470 -22.22 -20.64 -21.10
N SER A 471 -23.33 -20.16 -20.54
CA SER A 471 -24.54 -19.86 -21.31
C SER A 471 -24.43 -18.55 -22.10
N ASN A 472 -25.20 -18.45 -23.20
CA ASN A 472 -25.32 -17.19 -23.95
C ASN A 472 -26.17 -16.17 -23.19
N GLU A 473 -27.15 -16.64 -22.42
CA GLU A 473 -28.08 -15.81 -21.64
C GLU A 473 -27.42 -15.22 -20.39
N GLY A 474 -26.50 -15.96 -19.76
CA GLY A 474 -25.69 -15.53 -18.63
C GLY A 474 -24.40 -14.87 -19.09
N TYR A 475 -23.29 -15.61 -19.10
CA TYR A 475 -21.95 -15.10 -19.42
C TYR A 475 -21.89 -14.39 -20.77
N GLY A 476 -22.49 -14.98 -21.80
CA GLY A 476 -22.47 -14.45 -23.16
C GLY A 476 -23.19 -13.12 -23.34
N SER A 477 -24.15 -12.78 -22.47
CA SER A 477 -24.97 -11.57 -22.58
C SER A 477 -24.25 -10.29 -22.13
N LEU A 478 -23.18 -10.44 -21.35
CA LEU A 478 -22.48 -9.33 -20.73
C LEU A 478 -21.33 -8.80 -21.59
N LYS A 479 -21.19 -7.46 -21.56
CA LYS A 479 -20.10 -6.74 -22.19
C LYS A 479 -18.78 -7.03 -21.48
N ARG A 480 -17.71 -7.18 -22.26
CA ARG A 480 -16.37 -7.48 -21.75
C ARG A 480 -15.38 -6.43 -22.23
N VAL A 481 -14.52 -5.99 -21.31
CA VAL A 481 -13.35 -5.16 -21.63
C VAL A 481 -12.12 -6.01 -21.38
N PHE A 482 -11.15 -5.97 -22.29
CA PHE A 482 -9.87 -6.63 -22.10
C PHE A 482 -8.77 -5.59 -21.92
N ILE A 483 -7.89 -5.79 -20.94
CA ILE A 483 -6.69 -4.96 -20.72
C ILE A 483 -5.47 -5.81 -21.04
N VAL A 484 -4.80 -5.47 -22.14
CA VAL A 484 -3.58 -6.13 -22.63
C VAL A 484 -2.35 -5.56 -21.95
N CYS A 485 -1.45 -6.44 -21.50
CA CYS A 485 -0.13 -6.07 -20.98
C CYS A 485 0.94 -6.59 -21.94
N TYR A 486 1.69 -5.68 -22.57
CA TYR A 486 2.59 -6.00 -23.68
C TYR A 486 3.82 -6.82 -23.24
N GLU A 487 4.34 -6.53 -22.05
CA GLU A 487 5.57 -7.13 -21.52
C GLU A 487 5.27 -8.33 -20.61
N ASP A 488 4.04 -8.83 -20.66
CA ASP A 488 3.63 -10.06 -20.00
C ASP A 488 4.37 -11.27 -20.59
N LYS A 489 5.09 -11.98 -19.73
CA LYS A 489 5.87 -13.18 -20.07
C LYS A 489 5.22 -14.47 -19.63
N THR A 490 4.07 -14.39 -18.93
CA THR A 490 3.29 -15.54 -18.46
C THR A 490 2.14 -15.82 -19.42
N ILE A 491 1.32 -14.82 -19.74
CA ILE A 491 0.30 -14.90 -20.79
C ILE A 491 0.73 -13.93 -21.89
N PRO A 492 1.51 -14.40 -22.89
CA PRO A 492 2.10 -13.51 -23.89
C PRO A 492 1.04 -12.70 -24.63
N GLU A 493 1.40 -11.48 -25.05
CA GLU A 493 0.54 -10.58 -25.82
C GLU A 493 -0.16 -11.31 -26.99
N GLU A 494 0.57 -12.13 -27.75
CA GLU A 494 0.01 -12.92 -28.85
C GLU A 494 -1.18 -13.79 -28.41
N PHE A 495 -1.08 -14.42 -27.23
CA PHE A 495 -2.17 -15.23 -26.69
C PHE A 495 -3.33 -14.38 -26.18
N GLN A 496 -3.04 -13.23 -25.56
CA GLN A 496 -4.07 -12.25 -25.18
C GLN A 496 -4.85 -11.77 -26.40
N GLN A 497 -4.16 -11.38 -27.47
CA GLN A 497 -4.77 -10.96 -28.75
C GLN A 497 -5.53 -12.10 -29.42
N TRP A 498 -5.04 -13.34 -29.33
CA TRP A 498 -5.77 -14.51 -29.81
C TRP A 498 -7.11 -14.67 -29.07
N MET A 499 -7.15 -14.54 -27.74
CA MET A 499 -8.42 -14.59 -26.99
C MET A 499 -9.38 -13.46 -27.40
N ILE A 500 -8.87 -12.24 -27.55
CA ILE A 500 -9.66 -11.08 -27.99
C ILE A 500 -10.29 -11.33 -29.36
N LYS A 501 -9.50 -11.77 -30.34
CA LYS A 501 -9.96 -12.02 -31.71
C LYS A 501 -11.03 -13.11 -31.79
N ASN A 502 -10.99 -14.10 -30.89
CA ASN A 502 -11.94 -15.20 -30.85
C ASN A 502 -13.18 -14.93 -29.98
N SER A 503 -13.30 -13.77 -29.33
CA SER A 503 -14.46 -13.43 -28.49
C SER A 503 -15.21 -12.20 -29.02
N PRO A 504 -16.36 -12.38 -29.70
CA PRO A 504 -17.10 -11.26 -30.30
C PRO A 504 -17.73 -10.30 -29.28
N ALA A 505 -17.84 -10.67 -28.00
CA ALA A 505 -18.38 -9.78 -26.98
C ALA A 505 -17.34 -8.98 -26.18
N VAL A 506 -16.07 -8.97 -26.63
CA VAL A 506 -15.13 -7.93 -26.25
C VAL A 506 -15.56 -6.62 -26.91
N THR A 507 -16.02 -5.67 -26.11
CA THR A 507 -16.51 -4.37 -26.60
C THR A 507 -15.43 -3.29 -26.58
N GLU A 508 -14.36 -3.50 -25.83
CA GLU A 508 -13.25 -2.55 -25.71
C GLU A 508 -11.96 -3.28 -25.33
N VAL A 509 -10.85 -2.80 -25.89
CA VAL A 509 -9.51 -3.23 -25.54
C VAL A 509 -8.73 -2.01 -25.07
N LYS A 510 -8.12 -2.11 -23.90
CA LYS A 510 -7.12 -1.16 -23.39
C LYS A 510 -5.76 -1.85 -23.38
N GLU A 511 -4.71 -1.06 -23.43
CA GLU A 511 -3.35 -1.60 -23.54
C GLU A 511 -2.44 -0.82 -22.60
N ILE A 512 -1.67 -1.53 -21.77
CA ILE A 512 -0.71 -0.94 -20.85
C ILE A 512 0.69 -1.32 -21.35
N LYS A 513 1.46 -0.31 -21.76
CA LYS A 513 2.85 -0.48 -22.18
C LYS A 513 3.80 -0.43 -20.98
N GLY A 514 4.82 -1.27 -21.00
CA GLY A 514 5.72 -1.48 -19.87
C GLY A 514 5.08 -2.19 -18.67
N ALA A 515 3.97 -2.91 -18.85
CA ALA A 515 3.35 -3.73 -17.81
C ALA A 515 3.74 -5.20 -17.98
N ASP A 516 4.22 -5.80 -16.89
CA ASP A 516 4.36 -7.25 -16.79
C ASP A 516 3.01 -7.93 -16.52
N HIS A 517 3.04 -9.19 -16.08
CA HIS A 517 1.82 -9.92 -15.75
C HIS A 517 1.09 -9.33 -14.53
N MET A 518 1.74 -8.48 -13.74
CA MET A 518 1.19 -7.89 -12.51
C MET A 518 0.97 -6.38 -12.68
N PRO A 519 0.10 -5.92 -13.61
CA PRO A 519 -0.09 -4.50 -13.91
C PRO A 519 -0.64 -3.70 -12.72
N MET A 520 -1.33 -4.36 -11.78
CA MET A 520 -1.76 -3.75 -10.53
C MET A 520 -0.60 -3.43 -9.57
N LEU A 521 0.62 -3.91 -9.86
CA LEU A 521 1.83 -3.66 -9.09
C LEU A 521 2.88 -2.87 -9.89
N SER A 522 3.11 -3.24 -11.16
CA SER A 522 4.06 -2.57 -12.06
C SER A 522 3.54 -1.26 -12.66
N LYS A 523 2.22 -1.17 -12.93
CA LYS A 523 1.56 -0.01 -13.54
C LYS A 523 0.21 0.37 -12.88
N PRO A 524 0.14 0.49 -11.53
CA PRO A 524 -1.12 0.64 -10.81
C PRO A 524 -1.90 1.92 -11.19
N GLN A 525 -1.21 3.03 -11.48
CA GLN A 525 -1.87 4.29 -11.85
C GLN A 525 -2.51 4.21 -13.24
N GLU A 526 -1.83 3.58 -14.21
CA GLU A 526 -2.35 3.43 -15.57
C GLU A 526 -3.52 2.44 -15.62
N LEU A 527 -3.41 1.34 -14.86
CA LEU A 527 -4.52 0.41 -14.67
C LEU A 527 -5.72 1.11 -13.99
N CYS A 528 -5.49 1.89 -12.93
CA CYS A 528 -6.53 2.68 -12.29
C CYS A 528 -7.21 3.63 -13.28
N HIS A 529 -6.43 4.38 -14.05
CA HIS A 529 -6.95 5.31 -15.06
C HIS A 529 -7.91 4.60 -16.03
N TYR A 530 -7.54 3.45 -16.59
CA TYR A 530 -8.43 2.70 -17.48
C TYR A 530 -9.67 2.17 -16.78
N LEU A 531 -9.57 1.71 -15.53
CA LEU A 531 -10.73 1.29 -14.77
C LEU A 531 -11.71 2.45 -14.48
N LEU A 532 -11.20 3.66 -14.25
CA LEU A 532 -12.03 4.86 -14.09
C LEU A 532 -12.70 5.30 -15.40
N GLU A 533 -12.00 5.19 -16.53
CA GLU A 533 -12.61 5.42 -17.85
C GLU A 533 -13.75 4.42 -18.11
N ILE A 534 -13.53 3.14 -17.81
CA ILE A 534 -14.54 2.09 -17.92
C ILE A 534 -15.72 2.41 -16.99
N ALA A 535 -15.47 2.76 -15.72
CA ALA A 535 -16.55 3.09 -14.78
C ALA A 535 -17.41 4.28 -15.25
N THR A 536 -16.79 5.26 -15.91
CA THR A 536 -17.48 6.44 -16.46
C THR A 536 -18.28 6.08 -17.71
N LYS A 537 -17.74 5.23 -18.59
CA LYS A 537 -18.38 4.84 -19.86
C LYS A 537 -19.59 3.92 -19.66
N TYR A 538 -19.51 3.03 -18.68
CA TYR A 538 -20.58 2.09 -18.36
C TYR A 538 -21.48 2.64 -17.23
N ALA A 539 -21.44 3.96 -17.00
CA ALA A 539 -22.21 4.62 -15.95
C ALA A 539 -23.73 4.48 -16.13
#